data_AF-A0A7V9V465-F1
#
_entry.id   AF-A0A7V9V465-F1
#
_cell.length_a   1.000
_cell.length_b   1.000
_cell.length_c   1.000
_cell.angle_alpha   90.00
_cell.angle_beta   90.00
_cell.angle_gamma   90.00
#
_symmetry.space_group_name_H-M   'P 1'
#
loop_
_entity.id
_entity.type
_entity.pdbx_description
1 polymer ?
#
loop_
_entity_poly.entity_id
_entity_poly.type
_entity_poly.pdbx_seq_one_letter_code
_entity_poly.pdbx_strand_id
1 'polypeptide(L)'
;IAREFNGICNVRMDDTNPAKEESEYVDSILADVRWLISGWADDKLGLKRAGATPEQRDGDFIQSAVSIQQSVIPTEPFYASDYFGAIYEYAVQLVRAGKAYVCDMTTEQTDDYRRIGKESPFRERSVEENLDFLTRMKAGEFPGGARTLRAKIDMASPNLWMRDPLLYRIRHLEHHHTGGTWCIYPMYDFAHCLSDYIEGITHSLCTLEFEVHRPLYDWILESLELPRQLPRQIEFARLNIDYTVISKRKLLQLVNDGSVRGWDDPRMPTISGLRRRGITASAIRAFVTELGVTKYPSLTEFALLEHAVRAEFNRNAQRRFAVLRPIKIVITNYPAEQVEELNAVNNPEDPGAGSRSIPFSRELFIESADFMEMPPPKYFRLRPGGEVRLKYGYIIKCDEVIKDDAGNVLELRCTADLDSKSGGPTSSRKVKGTIHWVSAAHAIDAEVRLYDRLFSVPEPDVDGDFKAHLNPNSLEVVQAKCERSLGDAKAEDRYQFERLAYFAVDSDSRPEKLVFNRTITLKDTWAKEAKKV
;
A
#
# COMPACT_ATOMS: atom_id res chain seq x y z
N ILE A 1 -4.20 0.32 18.98
CA ILE A 1 -4.08 1.44 19.98
C ILE A 1 -5.39 2.20 20.14
N ALA A 2 -5.72 3.26 19.38
CA ALA A 2 -6.93 4.06 19.64
C ALA A 2 -8.23 3.22 19.74
N ARG A 3 -8.44 2.28 18.82
CA ARG A 3 -9.55 1.31 18.88
C ARG A 3 -9.55 0.44 20.13
N GLU A 4 -8.38 -0.06 20.52
CA GLU A 4 -8.18 -1.00 21.63
C GLU A 4 -8.38 -0.34 23.00
N PHE A 5 -7.98 0.92 23.12
CA PHE A 5 -8.06 1.71 24.37
C PHE A 5 -9.19 2.74 24.33
N ASN A 6 -10.12 2.63 23.38
CA ASN A 6 -11.25 3.53 23.20
C ASN A 6 -10.88 5.04 23.13
N GLY A 7 -9.76 5.35 22.47
CA GLY A 7 -9.29 6.71 22.18
C GLY A 7 -9.60 7.17 20.75
N ILE A 8 -8.99 8.27 20.34
CA ILE A 8 -9.10 8.86 18.99
C ILE A 8 -7.70 8.88 18.34
N CYS A 9 -7.65 8.72 17.02
CA CYS A 9 -6.43 8.85 16.22
C CYS A 9 -6.64 9.90 15.14
N ASN A 10 -5.96 11.04 15.25
CA ASN A 10 -6.11 12.16 14.31
C ASN A 10 -5.43 11.84 12.97
N VAL A 11 -6.01 12.33 11.88
CA VAL A 11 -5.30 12.47 10.61
C VAL A 11 -4.85 13.91 10.47
N ARG A 12 -3.53 14.13 10.56
CA ARG A 12 -2.90 15.43 10.32
C ARG A 12 -2.03 15.37 9.07
N MET A 13 -2.19 16.37 8.20
CA MET A 13 -1.23 16.68 7.15
C MET A 13 -0.15 17.58 7.77
N ASP A 14 1.08 17.09 7.86
CA ASP A 14 2.22 17.88 8.33
C ASP A 14 2.77 18.73 7.18
N ASP A 15 2.00 19.76 6.86
CA ASP A 15 2.11 20.57 5.66
C ASP A 15 2.92 21.85 5.94
N THR A 16 4.18 21.68 6.37
CA THR A 16 5.05 22.79 6.78
C THR A 16 5.97 23.28 5.66
N ASN A 17 6.00 22.59 4.51
CA ASN A 17 6.91 22.88 3.42
C ASN A 17 6.17 23.19 2.11
N PRO A 18 5.98 24.47 1.76
CA PRO A 18 5.15 24.90 0.62
C PRO A 18 5.63 24.37 -0.75
N ALA A 19 6.86 23.88 -0.86
CA ALA A 19 7.46 23.45 -2.12
C ALA A 19 7.18 21.97 -2.49
N LYS A 20 6.54 21.17 -1.63
CA LYS A 20 6.47 19.71 -1.79
C LYS A 20 5.07 19.11 -1.60
N GLU A 21 4.05 19.94 -1.53
CA GLU A 21 2.71 19.57 -1.09
C GLU A 21 1.67 20.01 -2.11
N GLU A 22 0.77 19.07 -2.44
CA GLU A 22 -0.30 19.25 -3.43
C GLU A 22 -1.58 18.60 -2.89
N SER A 23 -2.74 19.17 -3.22
CA SER A 23 -4.05 18.70 -2.73
C SER A 23 -4.36 17.26 -3.13
N GLU A 24 -3.86 16.79 -4.28
CA GLU A 24 -4.06 15.41 -4.74
C GLU A 24 -3.47 14.37 -3.77
N TYR A 25 -2.37 14.70 -3.07
CA TYR A 25 -1.80 13.82 -2.05
C TYR A 25 -2.68 13.74 -0.81
N VAL A 26 -3.32 14.86 -0.43
CA VAL A 26 -4.21 14.91 0.75
C VAL A 26 -5.42 14.00 0.53
N ASP A 27 -6.07 14.11 -0.63
CA ASP A 27 -7.24 13.31 -0.97
C ASP A 27 -6.91 11.83 -1.07
N SER A 28 -5.78 11.48 -1.69
CA SER A 28 -5.35 10.08 -1.81
C SER A 28 -4.96 9.45 -0.46
N ILE A 29 -4.26 10.18 0.41
CA ILE A 29 -3.95 9.74 1.77
C ILE A 29 -5.24 9.47 2.55
N LEU A 30 -6.21 10.39 2.50
CA LEU A 30 -7.45 10.23 3.24
C LEU A 30 -8.30 9.07 2.70
N ALA A 31 -8.33 8.88 1.38
CA ALA A 31 -9.00 7.75 0.75
C ALA A 31 -8.38 6.41 1.20
N ASP A 32 -7.05 6.32 1.24
CA ASP A 32 -6.34 5.11 1.65
C ASP A 32 -6.49 4.83 3.15
N VAL A 33 -6.45 5.85 4.01
CA VAL A 33 -6.72 5.71 5.45
C VAL A 33 -8.15 5.21 5.67
N ARG A 34 -9.15 5.84 5.04
CA ARG A 34 -10.56 5.42 5.15
C ARG A 34 -10.76 3.98 4.68
N TRP A 35 -10.17 3.61 3.54
CA TRP A 35 -10.22 2.25 3.03
C TRP A 35 -9.59 1.24 4.01
N LEU A 36 -8.44 1.58 4.62
CA LEU A 36 -7.76 0.71 5.58
C LEU A 36 -8.54 0.49 6.87
N ILE A 37 -9.32 1.47 7.32
CA ILE A 37 -10.05 1.37 8.61
C ILE A 37 -11.53 1.01 8.45
N SER A 38 -12.04 0.96 7.21
CA SER A 38 -13.46 0.72 6.92
C SER A 38 -14.01 -0.54 7.59
N GLY A 39 -15.12 -0.38 8.33
CA GLY A 39 -15.77 -1.44 9.09
C GLY A 39 -14.95 -1.98 10.27
N TRP A 40 -13.88 -1.28 10.68
CA TRP A 40 -12.94 -1.76 11.69
C TRP A 40 -12.64 -0.72 12.77
N ALA A 41 -12.26 0.50 12.38
CA ALA A 41 -11.86 1.57 13.31
C ALA A 41 -12.36 2.95 12.85
N ASP A 42 -13.40 3.00 12.02
CA ASP A 42 -14.00 4.22 11.47
C ASP A 42 -14.37 5.22 12.57
N ASP A 43 -14.91 4.71 13.68
CA ASP A 43 -15.37 5.47 14.83
C ASP A 43 -14.22 6.09 15.65
N LYS A 44 -12.97 5.74 15.34
CA LYS A 44 -11.77 6.23 16.02
C LYS A 44 -11.01 7.29 15.23
N LEU A 45 -11.43 7.56 13.99
CA LEU A 45 -10.79 8.55 13.14
C LEU A 45 -11.09 9.97 13.64
N GLY A 46 -10.04 10.69 14.06
CA GLY A 46 -10.12 12.07 14.49
C GLY A 46 -9.98 13.03 13.32
N LEU A 47 -10.98 13.89 13.13
CA LEU A 47 -11.00 14.98 12.15
C LEU A 47 -11.37 16.28 12.85
N LYS A 48 -11.06 17.43 12.25
CA LYS A 48 -11.52 18.73 12.73
C LYS A 48 -12.76 19.19 11.94
N ARG A 49 -13.44 20.22 12.45
CA ARG A 49 -14.46 20.94 11.65
C ARG A 49 -13.77 21.63 10.49
N ALA A 50 -14.39 21.60 9.31
CA ALA A 50 -13.83 22.23 8.13
C ALA A 50 -13.58 23.73 8.35
N GLY A 51 -12.39 24.21 8.02
CA GLY A 51 -11.94 25.60 8.20
C GLY A 51 -11.68 26.02 9.65
N ALA A 52 -11.76 25.11 10.63
CA ALA A 52 -11.46 25.46 12.02
C ALA A 52 -9.95 25.61 12.24
N THR A 53 -9.58 26.68 12.93
CA THR A 53 -8.25 26.95 13.48
C THR A 53 -8.27 26.82 15.00
N PRO A 54 -7.11 26.61 15.67
CA PRO A 54 -7.06 26.44 17.12
C PRO A 54 -7.78 27.55 17.88
N GLU A 55 -8.58 27.16 18.87
CA GLU A 55 -9.21 28.10 19.78
C GLU A 55 -8.19 28.59 20.80
N GLN A 56 -8.11 29.91 20.98
CA GLN A 56 -7.32 30.50 22.06
C GLN A 56 -8.13 30.50 23.35
N ARG A 57 -7.63 29.84 24.40
CA ARG A 57 -8.26 29.77 25.73
C ARG A 57 -7.20 29.97 26.80
N ASP A 58 -7.39 30.95 27.67
CA ASP A 58 -6.49 31.25 28.80
C ASP A 58 -5.00 31.37 28.42
N GLY A 59 -4.71 31.93 27.24
CA GLY A 59 -3.34 32.09 26.73
C GLY A 59 -2.74 30.85 26.07
N ASP A 60 -3.52 29.78 25.92
CA ASP A 60 -3.16 28.53 25.26
C ASP A 60 -3.98 28.29 23.97
N PHE A 61 -3.53 27.37 23.12
CA PHE A 61 -4.18 27.01 21.85
C PHE A 61 -4.61 25.55 21.85
N ILE A 62 -5.87 25.28 21.52
CA ILE A 62 -6.44 23.93 21.52
C ILE A 62 -7.24 23.68 20.25
N GLN A 63 -7.02 22.54 19.60
CA GLN A 63 -7.82 22.06 18.48
C GLN A 63 -8.24 20.61 18.71
N SER A 64 -9.45 20.40 19.21
CA SER A 64 -9.96 19.05 19.48
C SER A 64 -10.56 18.37 18.25
N ALA A 65 -10.41 17.05 18.17
CA ALA A 65 -11.10 16.23 17.19
C ALA A 65 -12.62 16.18 17.44
N VAL A 66 -13.37 16.07 16.36
CA VAL A 66 -14.83 15.88 16.37
C VAL A 66 -15.15 14.44 16.04
N SER A 67 -16.09 13.84 16.77
CA SER A 67 -16.59 12.49 16.47
C SER A 67 -17.41 12.49 15.17
N ILE A 68 -17.04 11.62 14.24
CA ILE A 68 -17.68 11.47 12.92
C ILE A 68 -19.14 11.00 13.02
N GLN A 69 -19.52 10.30 14.11
CA GLN A 69 -20.86 9.74 14.27
C GLN A 69 -21.96 10.77 14.58
N GLN A 70 -21.62 12.06 14.74
CA GLN A 70 -22.57 13.09 15.20
C GLN A 70 -22.58 14.40 14.39
N SER A 71 -21.79 14.54 13.32
CA SER A 71 -21.68 15.84 12.63
C SER A 71 -22.53 15.92 11.35
N VAL A 72 -23.60 16.72 11.40
CA VAL A 72 -24.20 17.38 10.21
C VAL A 72 -23.23 18.42 9.60
N ILE A 73 -22.13 18.69 10.31
CA ILE A 73 -21.12 19.70 10.02
C ILE A 73 -20.02 19.07 9.16
N PRO A 74 -19.59 19.71 8.05
CA PRO A 74 -18.44 19.26 7.27
C PRO A 74 -17.16 19.13 8.11
N THR A 75 -16.43 18.04 7.90
CA THR A 75 -15.16 17.73 8.58
C THR A 75 -14.03 17.51 7.58
N GLU A 76 -12.80 17.75 8.03
CA GLU A 76 -11.58 17.63 7.23
C GLU A 76 -10.40 17.15 8.09
N PRO A 77 -9.30 16.68 7.49
CA PRO A 77 -8.05 16.41 8.20
C PRO A 77 -7.53 17.65 8.94
N PHE A 78 -6.72 17.45 9.96
CA PHE A 78 -5.97 18.54 10.55
C PHE A 78 -4.83 18.95 9.61
N TYR A 79 -4.42 20.22 9.63
CA TYR A 79 -3.26 20.71 8.90
C TYR A 79 -2.33 21.43 9.88
N ALA A 80 -1.02 21.14 9.84
CA ALA A 80 -0.04 21.87 10.64
C ALA A 80 -0.04 23.37 10.29
N SER A 81 -0.41 23.71 9.05
CA SER A 81 -0.55 25.09 8.58
C SER A 81 -1.71 25.87 9.22
N ASP A 82 -2.74 25.20 9.75
CA ASP A 82 -3.76 25.85 10.61
C ASP A 82 -3.14 26.41 11.89
N TYR A 83 -1.98 25.88 12.29
CA TYR A 83 -1.33 26.20 13.55
C TYR A 83 -0.24 27.26 13.40
N PHE A 84 0.06 27.74 12.19
CA PHE A 84 1.15 28.72 11.99
C PHE A 84 1.00 29.98 12.85
N GLY A 85 -0.23 30.44 13.08
CA GLY A 85 -0.51 31.53 14.01
C GLY A 85 -0.07 31.19 15.44
N ALA A 86 -0.54 30.07 15.98
CA ALA A 86 -0.20 29.60 17.33
C ALA A 86 1.31 29.31 17.48
N ILE A 87 1.91 28.63 16.49
CA ILE A 87 3.34 28.30 16.45
C ILE A 87 4.20 29.57 16.43
N TYR A 88 3.77 30.62 15.72
CA TYR A 88 4.45 31.91 15.73
C TYR A 88 4.39 32.57 17.12
N GLU A 89 3.24 32.53 17.79
CA GLU A 89 3.13 33.06 19.16
C GLU A 89 4.02 32.30 20.15
N TYR A 90 4.13 30.97 20.04
CA TYR A 90 5.09 30.20 20.83
C TYR A 90 6.56 30.56 20.52
N ALA A 91 6.90 30.85 19.27
CA ALA A 91 8.23 31.36 18.93
C ALA A 91 8.51 32.73 19.58
N VAL A 92 7.52 33.63 19.61
CA VAL A 92 7.61 34.91 20.32
C VAL A 92 7.82 34.69 21.83
N GLN A 93 7.13 33.72 22.43
CA GLN A 93 7.31 33.36 23.84
C GLN A 93 8.74 32.86 24.13
N LEU A 94 9.30 32.00 23.27
CA LEU A 94 10.69 31.54 23.43
C LEU A 94 11.69 32.70 23.33
N VAL A 95 11.48 33.65 22.42
CA VAL A 95 12.33 34.85 22.31
C VAL A 95 12.23 35.70 23.59
N ARG A 96 11.02 35.93 24.11
CA ARG A 96 10.81 36.67 25.37
C ARG A 96 11.47 36.00 26.57
N ALA A 97 11.50 34.67 26.58
CA ALA A 97 12.19 33.89 27.61
C ALA A 97 13.71 33.82 27.41
N GLY A 98 14.26 34.46 26.37
CA GLY A 98 15.69 34.38 26.02
C GLY A 98 16.14 32.99 25.52
N LYS A 99 15.19 32.13 25.14
CA LYS A 99 15.41 30.76 24.67
C LYS A 99 15.45 30.63 23.15
N ALA A 100 15.29 31.73 22.41
CA ALA A 100 15.45 31.78 20.96
C ALA A 100 16.04 33.13 20.52
N TYR A 101 16.75 33.12 19.39
CA TYR A 101 17.37 34.30 18.81
C TYR A 101 17.36 34.26 17.28
N VAL A 102 17.39 35.43 16.65
CA VAL A 102 17.53 35.55 15.19
C VAL A 102 19.01 35.50 14.82
N CYS A 103 19.34 34.70 13.82
CA CYS A 103 20.70 34.50 13.34
C CYS A 103 20.83 34.92 11.86
N ASP A 104 21.83 35.73 11.56
CA ASP A 104 22.12 36.26 10.20
C ASP A 104 23.21 35.45 9.49
N MET A 105 23.64 34.32 10.08
CA MET A 105 24.61 33.44 9.43
C MET A 105 23.96 32.73 8.25
N THR A 106 24.74 32.53 7.19
CA THR A 106 24.37 31.65 6.08
C THR A 106 24.21 30.20 6.54
N THR A 107 23.60 29.36 5.69
CA THR A 107 23.44 27.94 5.98
C THR A 107 24.79 27.25 6.16
N GLU A 108 25.75 27.53 5.28
CA GLU A 108 27.09 26.96 5.33
C GLU A 108 27.82 27.34 6.62
N GLN A 109 27.80 28.63 6.99
CA GLN A 109 28.40 29.10 8.25
C GLN A 109 27.74 28.44 9.48
N THR A 110 26.41 28.31 9.45
CA THR A 110 25.66 27.69 10.53
C THR A 110 26.06 26.22 10.71
N ASP A 111 26.14 25.47 9.62
CA ASP A 111 26.52 24.06 9.66
C ASP A 111 27.95 23.86 10.16
N ASP A 112 28.89 24.70 9.70
CA ASP A 112 30.27 24.67 10.18
C ASP A 112 30.36 24.95 11.68
N TYR A 113 29.69 26.01 12.15
CA TYR A 113 29.68 26.39 13.56
C TYR A 113 29.04 25.32 14.44
N ARG A 114 27.91 24.74 14.01
CA ARG A 114 27.26 23.64 14.72
C ARG A 114 28.13 22.40 14.78
N ARG A 115 28.85 22.07 13.70
CA ARG A 115 29.74 20.89 13.65
C ARG A 115 30.84 20.96 14.70
N ILE A 116 31.45 22.14 14.88
CA ILE A 116 32.54 22.36 15.84
C ILE A 116 32.06 22.83 17.23
N GLY A 117 30.75 23.02 17.41
CA GLY A 117 30.16 23.49 18.68
C GLY A 117 30.45 24.97 19.00
N LYS A 118 30.64 25.81 17.98
CA LYS A 118 30.92 27.24 18.12
C LYS A 118 29.63 28.06 18.10
N GLU A 119 29.47 28.95 19.07
CA GLU A 119 28.31 29.85 19.16
C GLU A 119 28.26 30.85 18.00
N SER A 120 27.03 31.18 17.57
CA SER A 120 26.81 32.26 16.60
C SER A 120 27.23 33.61 17.19
N PRO A 121 27.85 34.52 16.41
CA PRO A 121 28.08 35.90 16.86
C PRO A 121 26.79 36.66 17.21
N PHE A 122 25.64 36.16 16.76
CA PHE A 122 24.33 36.77 16.98
C PHE A 122 23.55 36.16 18.16
N ARG A 123 24.14 35.18 18.86
CA ARG A 123 23.49 34.40 19.93
C ARG A 123 23.09 35.24 21.16
N GLU A 124 23.81 36.32 21.42
CA GLU A 124 23.60 37.23 22.55
C GLU A 124 22.85 38.52 22.18
N ARG A 125 22.11 38.53 21.06
CA ARG A 125 21.17 39.62 20.74
C ARG A 125 20.17 39.82 21.87
N SER A 126 19.80 41.07 22.14
CA SER A 126 18.77 41.40 23.12
C SER A 126 17.41 40.83 22.73
N VAL A 127 16.51 40.70 23.71
CA VAL A 127 15.13 40.23 23.46
C VAL A 127 14.42 41.17 22.49
N GLU A 128 14.60 42.47 22.68
CA GLU A 128 14.01 43.53 21.86
C GLU A 128 14.45 43.44 20.39
N GLU A 129 15.75 43.29 20.14
CA GLU A 129 16.28 43.11 18.79
C GLU A 129 15.76 41.83 18.12
N ASN A 130 15.70 40.72 18.86
CA ASN A 130 15.20 39.46 18.33
C ASN A 130 13.71 39.55 17.96
N LEU A 131 12.90 40.23 18.76
CA LEU A 131 11.48 40.45 18.49
C LEU A 131 11.25 41.37 17.28
N ASP A 132 12.05 42.44 17.15
CA ASP A 132 12.02 43.32 15.96
C ASP A 132 12.34 42.50 14.69
N PHE A 133 13.45 41.77 14.68
CA PHE A 133 13.85 40.98 13.53
C PHE A 133 12.83 39.88 13.20
N LEU A 134 12.30 39.16 14.19
CA LEU A 134 11.29 38.13 13.95
C LEU A 134 10.01 38.72 13.32
N THR A 135 9.60 39.90 13.78
CA THR A 135 8.45 40.63 13.22
C THR A 135 8.71 41.04 11.77
N ARG A 136 9.89 41.58 11.47
CA ARG A 136 10.30 42.00 10.11
C ARG A 136 10.52 40.81 9.18
N MET A 137 10.98 39.68 9.71
CA MET A 137 11.03 38.40 8.99
C MET A 137 9.62 37.96 8.57
N LYS A 138 8.64 37.98 9.49
CA LYS A 138 7.23 37.67 9.18
C LYS A 138 6.61 38.65 8.18
N ALA A 139 7.00 39.93 8.25
CA ALA A 139 6.56 40.97 7.33
C ALA A 139 7.21 40.88 5.92
N GLY A 140 8.13 39.93 5.71
CA GLY A 140 8.75 39.70 4.40
C GLY A 140 9.83 40.70 4.01
N GLU A 141 10.40 41.45 4.96
CA GLU A 141 11.40 42.48 4.68
C GLU A 141 12.73 41.91 4.15
N PHE A 142 13.04 40.65 4.47
CA PHE A 142 14.31 40.02 4.14
C PHE A 142 14.17 38.93 3.06
N PRO A 143 15.18 38.75 2.19
CA PRO A 143 15.15 37.68 1.20
C PRO A 143 15.28 36.29 1.84
N GLY A 144 14.91 35.26 1.08
CA GLY A 144 15.02 33.87 1.52
C GLY A 144 16.45 33.51 1.95
N GLY A 145 16.57 32.84 3.09
CA GLY A 145 17.86 32.42 3.65
C GLY A 145 18.69 33.53 4.31
N ALA A 146 18.25 34.80 4.28
CA ALA A 146 19.01 35.90 4.90
C ALA A 146 19.06 35.82 6.43
N ARG A 147 17.99 35.33 7.04
CA ARG A 147 17.86 35.18 8.51
C ARG A 147 17.08 33.93 8.86
N THR A 148 17.38 33.39 10.04
CA THR A 148 16.67 32.26 10.64
C THR A 148 16.39 32.54 12.11
N LEU A 149 15.28 32.01 12.63
CA LEU A 149 15.09 31.93 14.08
C LEU A 149 15.66 30.61 14.56
N ARG A 150 16.48 30.64 15.61
CA ARG A 150 17.11 29.46 16.20
C ARG A 150 16.82 29.37 17.68
N ALA A 151 16.69 28.14 18.19
CA ALA A 151 16.65 27.90 19.62
C ALA A 151 18.02 28.21 20.24
N LYS A 152 18.03 28.66 21.50
CA LYS A 152 19.22 28.89 22.31
C LYS A 152 19.31 27.78 23.36
N ILE A 153 20.07 26.73 23.04
CA ILE A 153 20.16 25.51 23.85
C ILE A 153 21.61 25.33 24.32
N ASP A 154 22.34 24.39 23.71
CA ASP A 154 23.71 24.06 24.09
C ASP A 154 24.54 23.68 22.87
N MET A 155 25.46 24.56 22.49
CA MET A 155 26.38 24.33 21.37
C MET A 155 27.41 23.24 21.66
N ALA A 156 27.67 22.90 22.92
CA ALA A 156 28.56 21.83 23.32
C ALA A 156 27.88 20.45 23.39
N SER A 157 26.57 20.37 23.18
CA SER A 157 25.81 19.14 23.30
C SER A 157 26.39 18.02 22.41
N PRO A 158 26.47 16.76 22.88
CA PRO A 158 26.84 15.63 22.03
C PRO A 158 25.76 15.34 20.97
N ASN A 159 24.52 15.77 21.21
CA ASN A 159 23.45 15.67 20.22
C ASN A 159 23.44 16.91 19.31
N LEU A 160 23.70 16.72 18.01
CA LEU A 160 23.71 17.80 17.04
C LEU A 160 22.37 18.56 16.96
N TRP A 161 21.26 17.87 17.21
CA TRP A 161 19.92 18.48 17.23
C TRP A 161 19.70 19.44 18.39
N MET A 162 20.52 19.36 19.45
CA MET A 162 20.50 20.29 20.58
C MET A 162 21.46 21.48 20.40
N ARG A 163 22.22 21.53 19.30
CA ARG A 163 23.13 22.64 18.98
C ARG A 163 22.40 23.75 18.24
N ASP A 164 21.67 24.56 19.00
CA ASP A 164 20.87 25.71 18.55
C ASP A 164 20.12 25.44 17.22
N PRO A 165 19.19 24.45 17.18
CA PRO A 165 18.48 24.09 15.95
C PRO A 165 17.64 25.24 15.39
N LEU A 166 17.33 25.17 14.09
CA LEU A 166 16.45 26.14 13.42
C LEU A 166 14.99 25.91 13.85
N LEU A 167 14.29 26.99 14.16
CA LEU A 167 12.85 27.00 14.44
C LEU A 167 12.05 27.56 13.26
N TYR A 168 12.54 28.65 12.64
CA TYR A 168 11.93 29.26 11.45
C TYR A 168 12.96 29.60 10.39
N ARG A 169 12.52 29.53 9.12
CA ARG A 169 13.25 29.99 7.95
C ARG A 169 12.38 30.88 7.06
N ILE A 170 13.02 31.78 6.31
CA ILE A 170 12.34 32.62 5.32
C ILE A 170 12.25 31.88 3.99
N ARG A 171 11.04 31.80 3.42
CA ARG A 171 10.78 31.36 2.04
C ARG A 171 9.64 32.17 1.44
N HIS A 172 9.91 32.84 0.33
CA HIS A 172 8.89 33.58 -0.44
C HIS A 172 8.23 32.64 -1.45
N LEU A 173 7.43 31.70 -0.95
CA LEU A 173 6.65 30.75 -1.74
C LEU A 173 5.22 30.76 -1.20
N GLU A 174 4.25 30.64 -2.10
CA GLU A 174 2.85 30.43 -1.70
C GLU A 174 2.67 29.03 -1.12
N HIS A 175 1.86 28.95 -0.07
CA HIS A 175 1.45 27.68 0.54
C HIS A 175 0.14 27.19 -0.08
N HIS A 176 0.03 25.89 -0.38
CA HIS A 176 -1.21 25.33 -0.96
C HIS A 176 -2.45 25.58 -0.10
N HIS A 177 -2.30 25.52 1.23
CA HIS A 177 -3.39 25.74 2.18
C HIS A 177 -3.55 27.20 2.66
N THR A 178 -2.46 27.94 2.94
CA THR A 178 -2.52 29.29 3.54
C THR A 178 -2.22 30.43 2.56
N GLY A 179 -2.00 30.10 1.28
CA GLY A 179 -1.71 31.06 0.21
C GLY A 179 -0.44 31.88 0.47
N GLY A 180 -0.48 33.16 0.11
CA GLY A 180 0.61 34.12 0.32
C GLY A 180 0.67 34.76 1.71
N THR A 181 -0.08 34.24 2.70
CA THR A 181 -0.18 34.84 4.04
C THR A 181 1.14 34.79 4.81
N TRP A 182 1.98 33.79 4.54
CA TRP A 182 3.22 33.54 5.27
C TRP A 182 4.43 33.55 4.33
N CYS A 183 5.51 34.17 4.78
CA CYS A 183 6.83 34.11 4.13
C CYS A 183 7.91 33.52 5.05
N ILE A 184 7.53 33.14 6.28
CA ILE A 184 8.34 32.37 7.20
C ILE A 184 7.62 31.07 7.52
N TYR A 185 8.37 29.97 7.53
CA TYR A 185 7.83 28.63 7.74
C TYR A 185 8.57 27.94 8.89
N PRO A 186 7.83 27.29 9.81
CA PRO A 186 8.45 26.58 10.91
C PRO A 186 9.18 25.33 10.38
N MET A 187 10.20 24.90 11.12
CA MET A 187 10.88 23.63 10.87
C MET A 187 10.08 22.47 11.46
N TYR A 188 10.26 21.26 10.90
CA TYR A 188 9.56 20.04 11.32
C TYR A 188 9.57 19.83 12.84
N ASP A 189 10.75 19.85 13.49
CA ASP A 189 10.84 19.60 14.94
C ASP A 189 10.03 20.59 15.78
N PHE A 190 9.94 21.84 15.32
CA PHE A 190 9.18 22.89 16.01
C PHE A 190 7.68 22.75 15.76
N ALA A 191 7.28 22.52 14.52
CA ALA A 191 5.88 22.37 14.16
C ALA A 191 5.27 21.08 14.70
N HIS A 192 5.97 19.95 14.64
CA HIS A 192 5.45 18.62 14.98
C HIS A 192 5.08 18.52 16.46
N CYS A 193 5.97 18.90 17.38
CA CYS A 193 5.70 18.84 18.81
C CYS A 193 4.58 19.80 19.24
N LEU A 194 4.55 21.00 18.67
CA LEU A 194 3.49 21.97 18.96
C LEU A 194 2.15 21.54 18.37
N SER A 195 2.14 20.92 17.19
CA SER A 195 0.93 20.33 16.60
C SER A 195 0.35 19.25 17.51
N ASP A 196 1.21 18.35 18.01
CA ASP A 196 0.80 17.31 18.97
C ASP A 196 0.20 17.92 20.24
N TYR A 197 0.82 18.96 20.78
CA TYR A 197 0.33 19.65 21.96
C TYR A 197 -1.01 20.37 21.74
N ILE A 198 -1.15 21.12 20.64
CA ILE A 198 -2.37 21.84 20.26
C ILE A 198 -3.55 20.86 20.09
N GLU A 199 -3.31 19.70 19.49
CA GLU A 199 -4.33 18.67 19.30
C GLU A 199 -4.64 17.85 20.55
N GLY A 200 -3.83 17.97 21.61
CA GLY A 200 -3.97 17.16 22.82
C GLY A 200 -3.56 15.70 22.62
N ILE A 201 -2.60 15.44 21.73
CA ILE A 201 -2.01 14.12 21.55
C ILE A 201 -1.38 13.66 22.87
N THR A 202 -1.59 12.39 23.22
CA THR A 202 -0.97 11.80 24.42
C THR A 202 0.31 11.03 24.08
N HIS A 203 0.28 10.31 22.95
CA HIS A 203 1.37 9.45 22.49
C HIS A 203 1.65 9.76 21.02
N SER A 204 2.77 10.45 20.76
CA SER A 204 3.26 10.74 19.41
C SER A 204 4.12 9.56 18.95
N LEU A 205 3.62 8.77 18.00
CA LEU A 205 4.27 7.56 17.54
C LEU A 205 5.01 7.82 16.22
N CYS A 206 6.33 7.65 16.21
CA CYS A 206 7.17 7.90 15.03
C CYS A 206 8.20 6.78 14.81
N THR A 207 8.96 6.84 13.73
CA THR A 207 9.98 5.83 13.43
C THR A 207 11.32 6.15 14.13
N LEU A 208 12.19 5.13 14.26
CA LEU A 208 13.48 5.24 14.97
C LEU A 208 14.40 6.35 14.45
N GLU A 209 14.24 6.80 13.20
CA GLU A 209 15.00 7.95 12.67
C GLU A 209 14.82 9.23 13.52
N PHE A 210 13.71 9.35 14.25
CA PHE A 210 13.39 10.49 15.11
C PHE A 210 13.79 10.30 16.58
N GLU A 211 14.43 9.20 16.96
CA GLU A 211 14.88 9.00 18.35
C GLU A 211 15.88 10.07 18.79
N VAL A 212 16.80 10.45 17.89
CA VAL A 212 17.79 11.52 18.14
C VAL A 212 17.15 12.92 18.19
N HIS A 213 15.92 13.07 17.69
CA HIS A 213 15.15 14.32 17.73
C HIS A 213 14.33 14.48 19.01
N ARG A 214 14.01 13.39 19.72
CA ARG A 214 13.21 13.42 20.96
C ARG A 214 13.70 14.44 22.00
N PRO A 215 15.01 14.58 22.29
CA PRO A 215 15.47 15.60 23.24
C PRO A 215 15.09 17.02 22.86
N LEU A 216 15.01 17.32 21.55
CA LEU A 216 14.56 18.63 21.06
C LEU A 216 13.05 18.77 21.18
N TYR A 217 12.30 17.71 20.86
CA TYR A 217 10.85 17.65 21.06
C TYR A 217 10.48 18.00 22.52
N ASP A 218 11.11 17.33 23.47
CA ASP A 218 10.89 17.53 24.90
C ASP A 218 11.33 18.96 25.33
N TRP A 219 12.52 19.40 24.88
CA TRP A 219 13.03 20.73 25.23
C TRP A 219 12.11 21.87 24.77
N ILE A 220 11.52 21.78 23.57
CA ILE A 220 10.61 22.83 23.05
C ILE A 220 9.38 22.94 23.96
N LEU A 221 8.75 21.82 24.27
CA LEU A 221 7.51 21.77 25.06
C LEU A 221 7.74 22.21 26.51
N GLU A 222 8.80 21.72 27.14
CA GLU A 222 9.17 22.09 28.50
C GLU A 222 9.58 23.57 28.60
N SER A 223 10.24 24.10 27.56
CA SER A 223 10.72 25.48 27.54
C SER A 223 9.61 26.52 27.49
N LEU A 224 8.43 26.14 27.02
CA LEU A 224 7.24 27.00 26.91
C LEU A 224 6.39 27.02 28.19
N GLU A 225 6.70 26.19 29.19
CA GLU A 225 5.97 26.13 30.48
C GLU A 225 4.45 25.98 30.30
N LEU A 226 4.07 25.13 29.33
CA LEU A 226 2.70 24.96 28.88
C LEU A 226 1.79 24.37 29.98
N PRO A 227 0.53 24.84 30.13
CA PRO A 227 -0.31 24.50 31.28
C PRO A 227 -0.96 23.11 31.23
N ARG A 228 -0.99 22.47 30.05
CA ARG A 228 -1.60 21.14 29.85
C ARG A 228 -0.54 20.04 29.87
N GLN A 229 -1.00 18.81 30.00
CA GLN A 229 -0.14 17.63 29.87
C GLN A 229 0.57 17.63 28.51
N LEU A 230 1.88 17.41 28.55
CA LEU A 230 2.72 17.37 27.35
C LEU A 230 2.58 16.00 26.64
N PRO A 231 2.51 15.97 25.30
CA PRO A 231 2.59 14.73 24.54
C PRO A 231 3.94 14.02 24.76
N ARG A 232 3.94 12.69 24.67
CA ARG A 232 5.18 11.90 24.74
C ARG A 232 5.50 11.25 23.40
N GLN A 233 6.73 11.45 22.91
CA GLN A 233 7.22 10.74 21.73
C GLN A 233 7.63 9.29 22.07
N ILE A 234 7.24 8.35 21.21
CA ILE A 234 7.61 6.93 21.30
C ILE A 234 7.95 6.41 19.89
N GLU A 235 9.13 5.83 19.76
CA GLU A 235 9.65 5.38 18.47
C GLU A 235 9.45 3.88 18.24
N PHE A 236 9.28 3.47 16.99
CA PHE A 236 9.26 2.08 16.57
C PHE A 236 10.05 1.87 15.27
N ALA A 237 10.49 0.64 15.02
CA ALA A 237 11.20 0.29 13.80
C ALA A 237 10.26 0.41 12.59
N ARG A 238 10.71 1.13 11.55
CA ARG A 238 10.00 1.20 10.28
C ARG A 238 9.90 -0.18 9.63
N LEU A 239 8.81 -0.41 8.91
CA LEU A 239 8.64 -1.59 8.08
C LEU A 239 9.54 -1.48 6.83
N ASN A 240 10.34 -2.51 6.58
CA ASN A 240 11.04 -2.72 5.32
C ASN A 240 10.72 -4.14 4.84
N ILE A 241 10.26 -4.28 3.60
CA ILE A 241 9.88 -5.56 3.00
C ILE A 241 10.86 -5.88 1.88
N ASP A 242 11.38 -7.11 1.83
CA ASP A 242 12.24 -7.54 0.74
C ASP A 242 11.53 -7.48 -0.63
N TYR A 243 12.30 -7.40 -1.71
CA TYR A 243 11.85 -7.22 -3.09
C TYR A 243 11.00 -5.95 -3.33
N THR A 244 11.12 -4.94 -2.46
CA THR A 244 10.41 -3.66 -2.59
C THR A 244 11.33 -2.47 -2.30
N VAL A 245 10.89 -1.27 -2.72
CA VAL A 245 11.46 0.01 -2.28
C VAL A 245 10.35 0.87 -1.68
N ILE A 246 10.59 1.46 -0.50
CA ILE A 246 9.57 2.24 0.22
C ILE A 246 9.88 3.75 0.17
N SER A 247 11.07 4.14 -0.28
CA SER A 247 11.46 5.55 -0.39
C SER A 247 10.56 6.31 -1.38
N LYS A 248 9.86 7.36 -0.92
CA LYS A 248 9.02 8.24 -1.77
C LYS A 248 9.78 8.75 -3.01
N ARG A 249 11.06 9.11 -2.86
CA ARG A 249 11.91 9.56 -3.99
C ARG A 249 12.07 8.48 -5.06
N LYS A 250 12.29 7.22 -4.65
CA LYS A 250 12.50 6.09 -5.56
C LYS A 250 11.19 5.64 -6.22
N LEU A 251 10.10 5.65 -5.46
CA LEU A 251 8.75 5.39 -5.99
C LEU A 251 8.35 6.46 -7.02
N LEU A 252 8.58 7.75 -6.74
CA LEU A 252 8.34 8.82 -7.69
C LEU A 252 9.19 8.66 -8.95
N GLN A 253 10.44 8.22 -8.82
CA GLN A 253 11.31 7.94 -9.97
C GLN A 253 10.75 6.81 -10.85
N LEU A 254 10.24 5.71 -10.26
CA LEU A 254 9.61 4.63 -11.03
C LEU A 254 8.39 5.10 -11.84
N VAL A 255 7.60 6.01 -11.26
CA VAL A 255 6.43 6.61 -11.91
C VAL A 255 6.86 7.55 -13.04
N ASN A 256 7.76 8.49 -12.75
CA ASN A 256 8.22 9.49 -13.73
C ASN A 256 8.97 8.88 -14.92
N ASP A 257 9.75 7.83 -14.67
CA ASP A 257 10.51 7.12 -15.71
C ASP A 257 9.63 6.13 -16.50
N GLY A 258 8.34 6.00 -16.17
CA GLY A 258 7.40 5.07 -16.82
C GLY A 258 7.70 3.59 -16.58
N SER A 259 8.52 3.25 -15.58
CA SER A 259 8.82 1.86 -15.19
C SER A 259 7.58 1.16 -14.63
N VAL A 260 6.68 1.94 -14.02
CA VAL A 260 5.33 1.55 -13.62
C VAL A 260 4.32 2.50 -14.25
N ARG A 261 3.05 2.07 -14.34
CA ARG A 261 1.98 2.87 -14.95
C ARG A 261 1.66 4.15 -14.16
N GLY A 262 1.84 4.11 -12.84
CA GLY A 262 1.45 5.18 -11.93
C GLY A 262 1.55 4.74 -10.47
N TRP A 263 1.10 5.60 -9.56
CA TRP A 263 1.11 5.33 -8.12
C TRP A 263 0.22 4.15 -7.71
N ASP A 264 -0.82 3.86 -8.48
CA ASP A 264 -1.77 2.77 -8.24
C ASP A 264 -1.43 1.49 -9.05
N ASP A 265 -0.26 1.42 -9.71
CA ASP A 265 0.17 0.21 -10.42
C ASP A 265 0.19 -0.99 -9.43
N PRO A 266 -0.41 -2.14 -9.77
CA PRO A 266 -0.45 -3.30 -8.87
C PRO A 266 0.91 -3.88 -8.44
N ARG A 267 2.01 -3.46 -9.07
CA ARG A 267 3.38 -3.81 -8.67
C ARG A 267 3.95 -2.90 -7.59
N MET A 268 3.36 -1.72 -7.38
CA MET A 268 3.81 -0.74 -6.41
C MET A 268 3.44 -1.15 -4.97
N PRO A 269 4.31 -0.90 -3.98
CA PRO A 269 4.02 -1.16 -2.58
C PRO A 269 3.14 -0.08 -1.92
N THR A 270 2.45 0.72 -2.74
CA THR A 270 1.52 1.77 -2.30
C THR A 270 0.19 1.14 -1.87
N ILE A 271 -0.54 1.79 -0.96
CA ILE A 271 -1.84 1.27 -0.52
C ILE A 271 -2.83 1.20 -1.68
N SER A 272 -2.88 2.23 -2.53
CA SER A 272 -3.65 2.21 -3.78
C SER A 272 -3.25 1.09 -4.74
N GLY A 273 -1.95 0.83 -4.92
CA GLY A 273 -1.43 -0.26 -5.75
C GLY A 273 -1.80 -1.64 -5.21
N LEU A 274 -1.63 -1.87 -3.90
CA LEU A 274 -2.04 -3.12 -3.23
C LEU A 274 -3.56 -3.33 -3.32
N ARG A 275 -4.37 -2.28 -3.10
CA ARG A 275 -5.83 -2.31 -3.26
C ARG A 275 -6.21 -2.72 -4.69
N ARG A 276 -5.62 -2.07 -5.69
CA ARG A 276 -5.86 -2.36 -7.11
C ARG A 276 -5.39 -3.76 -7.53
N ARG A 277 -4.29 -4.25 -6.94
CA ARG A 277 -3.85 -5.65 -7.08
C ARG A 277 -4.89 -6.64 -6.58
N GLY A 278 -5.81 -6.19 -5.73
CA GLY A 278 -6.90 -6.98 -5.15
C GLY A 278 -6.73 -7.25 -3.67
N ILE A 279 -5.58 -6.91 -3.08
CA ILE A 279 -5.29 -7.13 -1.66
C ILE A 279 -6.30 -6.34 -0.82
N THR A 280 -6.85 -6.99 0.20
CA THR A 280 -7.86 -6.40 1.07
C THR A 280 -7.22 -5.66 2.24
N ALA A 281 -7.94 -4.65 2.75
CA ALA A 281 -7.54 -3.93 3.94
C ALA A 281 -7.37 -4.87 5.15
N SER A 282 -8.24 -5.89 5.28
CA SER A 282 -8.13 -6.91 6.32
C SER A 282 -6.86 -7.74 6.24
N ALA A 283 -6.40 -8.11 5.04
CA ALA A 283 -5.17 -8.87 4.86
C ALA A 283 -3.95 -8.02 5.24
N ILE A 284 -3.93 -6.74 4.87
CA ILE A 284 -2.87 -5.80 5.26
C ILE A 284 -2.86 -5.63 6.78
N ARG A 285 -4.02 -5.44 7.41
CA ARG A 285 -4.11 -5.35 8.88
C ARG A 285 -3.63 -6.64 9.55
N ALA A 286 -4.00 -7.80 9.03
CA ALA A 286 -3.57 -9.09 9.56
C ALA A 286 -2.03 -9.23 9.48
N PHE A 287 -1.44 -8.89 8.35
CA PHE A 287 0.01 -8.87 8.14
C PHE A 287 0.72 -7.96 9.15
N VAL A 288 0.29 -6.70 9.29
CA VAL A 288 0.90 -5.76 10.25
C VAL A 288 0.68 -6.20 11.70
N THR A 289 -0.46 -6.83 12.01
CA THR A 289 -0.72 -7.38 13.36
C THR A 289 0.22 -8.54 13.69
N GLU A 290 0.45 -9.45 12.73
CA GLU A 290 1.32 -10.61 12.90
C GLU A 290 2.80 -10.22 13.04
N LEU A 291 3.24 -9.19 12.30
CA LEU A 291 4.59 -8.63 12.42
C LEU A 291 4.89 -8.06 13.82
N GLY A 292 3.88 -7.45 14.45
CA GLY A 292 4.05 -6.74 15.71
C GLY A 292 4.84 -5.43 15.56
N VAL A 293 5.09 -4.78 16.69
CA VAL A 293 5.79 -3.49 16.77
C VAL A 293 7.00 -3.64 17.69
N THR A 294 8.19 -3.34 17.18
CA THR A 294 9.44 -3.45 17.94
C THR A 294 10.33 -2.22 17.72
N LYS A 295 11.43 -2.12 18.48
CA LYS A 295 12.52 -1.16 18.23
C LYS A 295 13.70 -1.77 17.48
N TYR A 296 13.56 -2.96 16.91
CA TYR A 296 14.61 -3.66 16.18
C TYR A 296 14.35 -3.57 14.67
N PRO A 297 15.16 -2.81 13.91
CA PRO A 297 15.06 -2.82 12.45
C PRO A 297 15.30 -4.22 11.91
N SER A 298 14.42 -4.70 11.04
CA SER A 298 14.57 -5.97 10.35
C SER A 298 14.03 -5.87 8.93
N LEU A 299 14.58 -6.72 8.05
CA LEU A 299 14.02 -6.94 6.72
C LEU A 299 12.92 -7.99 6.84
N THR A 300 11.69 -7.60 6.52
CA THR A 300 10.53 -8.48 6.53
C THR A 300 10.46 -9.25 5.22
N GLU A 301 10.28 -10.56 5.31
CA GLU A 301 10.05 -11.40 4.13
C GLU A 301 8.67 -11.09 3.51
N PHE A 302 8.63 -10.82 2.21
CA PHE A 302 7.44 -10.61 1.40
C PHE A 302 6.51 -11.83 1.46
N ALA A 303 7.07 -13.02 1.71
CA ALA A 303 6.34 -14.26 1.93
C ALA A 303 5.32 -14.16 3.09
N LEU A 304 5.56 -13.31 4.10
CA LEU A 304 4.62 -13.12 5.20
C LEU A 304 3.37 -12.33 4.77
N LEU A 305 3.55 -11.27 3.98
CA LEU A 305 2.41 -10.56 3.35
C LEU A 305 1.63 -11.52 2.46
N GLU A 306 2.34 -12.30 1.65
CA GLU A 306 1.75 -13.31 0.80
C GLU A 306 0.94 -14.36 1.59
N HIS A 307 1.44 -14.78 2.75
CA HIS A 307 0.74 -15.70 3.65
C HIS A 307 -0.58 -15.11 4.15
N ALA A 308 -0.57 -13.88 4.66
CA ALA A 308 -1.76 -13.19 5.15
C ALA A 308 -2.85 -13.08 4.07
N VAL A 309 -2.46 -12.70 2.84
CA VAL A 309 -3.39 -12.60 1.70
C VAL A 309 -3.96 -13.97 1.33
N ARG A 310 -3.12 -15.01 1.22
CA ARG A 310 -3.58 -16.38 0.89
C ARG A 310 -4.52 -16.92 1.96
N ALA A 311 -4.23 -16.70 3.24
CA ALA A 311 -5.03 -17.18 4.34
C ALA A 311 -6.44 -16.59 4.32
N GLU A 312 -6.57 -15.29 4.04
CA GLU A 312 -7.87 -14.64 3.89
C GLU A 312 -8.62 -15.15 2.66
N PHE A 313 -7.96 -15.16 1.50
CA PHE A 313 -8.63 -15.50 0.25
C PHE A 313 -9.03 -16.97 0.18
N ASN A 314 -8.29 -17.87 0.84
CA ASN A 314 -8.69 -19.27 0.92
C ASN A 314 -10.07 -19.42 1.59
N ARG A 315 -10.34 -18.62 2.62
CA ARG A 315 -11.62 -18.64 3.36
C ARG A 315 -12.75 -17.94 2.60
N ASN A 316 -12.46 -16.85 1.90
CA ASN A 316 -13.51 -15.94 1.43
C ASN A 316 -13.74 -15.97 -0.10
N ALA A 317 -12.72 -16.28 -0.90
CA ALA A 317 -12.81 -16.12 -2.36
C ALA A 317 -13.62 -17.25 -3.00
N GLN A 318 -14.52 -16.90 -3.92
CA GLN A 318 -15.26 -17.91 -4.68
C GLN A 318 -14.36 -18.56 -5.74
N ARG A 319 -14.52 -19.87 -5.95
CA ARG A 319 -13.78 -20.66 -6.92
C ARG A 319 -14.45 -20.54 -8.28
N ARG A 320 -13.64 -20.31 -9.32
CA ARG A 320 -14.07 -20.18 -10.72
C ARG A 320 -13.08 -20.86 -11.64
N PHE A 321 -13.54 -21.31 -12.80
CA PHE A 321 -12.69 -21.81 -13.87
C PHE A 321 -12.30 -20.68 -14.80
N ALA A 322 -11.00 -20.60 -15.06
CA ALA A 322 -10.43 -19.80 -16.12
C ALA A 322 -9.26 -20.57 -16.70
N VAL A 323 -9.08 -20.44 -18.00
CA VAL A 323 -7.98 -21.04 -18.76
C VAL A 323 -7.13 -19.91 -19.32
N LEU A 324 -5.94 -19.71 -18.75
CA LEU A 324 -5.04 -18.60 -19.08
C LEU A 324 -4.31 -18.82 -20.40
N ARG A 325 -3.96 -20.07 -20.71
CA ARG A 325 -3.30 -20.44 -21.96
C ARG A 325 -4.08 -21.58 -22.63
N PRO A 326 -5.14 -21.27 -23.40
CA PRO A 326 -6.08 -22.28 -23.88
C PRO A 326 -5.50 -23.20 -24.95
N ILE A 327 -5.67 -24.51 -24.74
CA ILE A 327 -5.62 -25.54 -25.80
C ILE A 327 -7.03 -26.10 -25.99
N LYS A 328 -7.45 -26.23 -27.25
CA LYS A 328 -8.76 -26.79 -27.60
C LYS A 328 -8.77 -28.31 -27.40
N ILE A 329 -9.84 -28.82 -26.78
CA ILE A 329 -10.17 -30.24 -26.71
C ILE A 329 -11.50 -30.50 -27.39
N VAL A 330 -11.58 -31.58 -28.18
CA VAL A 330 -12.82 -32.10 -28.75
C VAL A 330 -13.11 -33.49 -28.20
N ILE A 331 -14.22 -33.66 -27.49
CA ILE A 331 -14.68 -34.94 -26.96
C ILE A 331 -15.47 -35.67 -28.05
N THR A 332 -14.78 -36.56 -28.77
CA THR A 332 -15.24 -37.19 -30.00
C THR A 332 -16.53 -38.01 -29.84
N ASN A 333 -16.73 -38.63 -28.67
CA ASN A 333 -17.93 -39.42 -28.33
C ASN A 333 -19.03 -38.63 -27.59
N TYR A 334 -18.90 -37.30 -27.48
CA TYR A 334 -19.97 -36.44 -26.94
C TYR A 334 -20.73 -35.76 -28.10
N PRO A 335 -22.09 -35.76 -28.11
CA PRO A 335 -22.86 -35.16 -29.20
C PRO A 335 -22.59 -33.66 -29.37
N ALA A 336 -22.54 -33.18 -30.62
CA ALA A 336 -22.12 -31.82 -30.94
C ALA A 336 -23.03 -30.73 -30.33
N GLU A 337 -24.34 -30.92 -30.41
CA GLU A 337 -25.35 -29.96 -29.93
C GLU A 337 -25.73 -30.17 -28.45
N GLN A 338 -25.18 -31.18 -27.79
CA GLN A 338 -25.51 -31.44 -26.40
C GLN A 338 -24.75 -30.48 -25.49
N VAL A 339 -25.50 -29.80 -24.63
CA VAL A 339 -24.97 -28.98 -23.54
C VAL A 339 -25.56 -29.47 -22.24
N GLU A 340 -24.70 -29.67 -21.25
CA GLU A 340 -25.08 -30.18 -19.95
C GLU A 340 -24.60 -29.27 -18.83
N GLU A 341 -25.48 -28.98 -17.89
CA GLU A 341 -25.20 -28.10 -16.77
C GLU A 341 -24.65 -28.93 -15.58
N LEU A 342 -23.38 -28.71 -15.25
CA LEU A 342 -22.68 -29.40 -14.18
C LEU A 342 -22.65 -28.54 -12.91
N ASN A 343 -22.86 -29.17 -11.76
CA ASN A 343 -22.87 -28.46 -10.49
C ASN A 343 -21.47 -28.36 -9.87
N ALA A 344 -21.03 -27.14 -9.56
CA ALA A 344 -19.72 -26.85 -8.98
C ALA A 344 -19.83 -26.04 -7.69
N VAL A 345 -19.10 -26.45 -6.65
CA VAL A 345 -19.09 -25.75 -5.35
C VAL A 345 -18.42 -24.38 -5.49
N ASN A 346 -19.01 -23.34 -4.90
CA ASN A 346 -18.46 -21.99 -4.94
C ASN A 346 -17.27 -21.82 -4.01
N ASN A 347 -17.30 -22.40 -2.82
CA ASN A 347 -16.17 -22.34 -1.89
C ASN A 347 -16.15 -23.60 -1.03
N PRO A 348 -15.13 -24.47 -1.14
CA PRO A 348 -15.06 -25.68 -0.32
C PRO A 348 -14.80 -25.39 1.17
N GLU A 349 -14.28 -24.20 1.52
CA GLU A 349 -14.03 -23.78 2.91
C GLU A 349 -15.26 -23.14 3.57
N ASP A 350 -16.31 -22.87 2.80
CA ASP A 350 -17.56 -22.27 3.29
C ASP A 350 -18.77 -23.11 2.85
N PRO A 351 -19.31 -23.96 3.74
CA PRO A 351 -20.50 -24.76 3.46
C PRO A 351 -21.73 -23.93 3.03
N GLY A 352 -21.79 -22.65 3.40
CA GLY A 352 -22.87 -21.73 3.06
C GLY A 352 -22.74 -21.07 1.69
N ALA A 353 -21.58 -21.19 1.01
CA ALA A 353 -21.33 -20.53 -0.27
C ALA A 353 -22.16 -21.09 -1.45
N GLY A 354 -22.85 -22.21 -1.24
CA GLY A 354 -23.66 -22.87 -2.25
C GLY A 354 -22.85 -23.37 -3.45
N SER A 355 -23.55 -23.56 -4.56
CA SER A 355 -22.97 -24.05 -5.80
C SER A 355 -23.43 -23.22 -7.01
N ARG A 356 -22.78 -23.44 -8.15
CA ARG A 356 -23.09 -22.80 -9.43
C ARG A 356 -23.15 -23.82 -10.55
N SER A 357 -23.82 -23.45 -11.63
CA SER A 357 -23.90 -24.25 -12.84
C SER A 357 -22.78 -23.91 -13.81
N ILE A 358 -22.10 -24.93 -14.35
CA ILE A 358 -21.04 -24.80 -15.35
C ILE A 358 -21.45 -25.59 -16.60
N PRO A 359 -21.55 -24.97 -17.78
CA PRO A 359 -21.90 -25.67 -19.01
C PRO A 359 -20.75 -26.58 -19.46
N PHE A 360 -21.10 -27.83 -19.78
CA PHE A 360 -20.25 -28.82 -20.40
C PHE A 360 -20.73 -29.07 -21.83
N SER A 361 -19.79 -29.21 -22.76
CA SER A 361 -20.07 -29.41 -24.19
C SER A 361 -19.00 -30.29 -24.83
N ARG A 362 -19.23 -30.66 -26.09
CA ARG A 362 -18.25 -31.40 -26.90
C ARG A 362 -16.89 -30.71 -26.99
N GLU A 363 -16.87 -29.40 -27.18
CA GLU A 363 -15.64 -28.62 -27.32
C GLU A 363 -15.32 -27.86 -26.02
N LEU A 364 -14.10 -28.02 -25.51
CA LEU A 364 -13.61 -27.43 -24.27
C LEU A 364 -12.26 -26.75 -24.48
N PHE A 365 -11.86 -25.88 -23.55
CA PHE A 365 -10.49 -25.42 -23.39
C PHE A 365 -9.89 -25.92 -22.08
N ILE A 366 -8.60 -26.26 -22.11
CA ILE A 366 -7.78 -26.57 -20.92
C ILE A 366 -6.49 -25.73 -20.94
N GLU A 367 -5.76 -25.70 -19.83
CA GLU A 367 -4.43 -25.09 -19.81
C GLU A 367 -3.44 -25.85 -20.68
N SER A 368 -2.60 -25.12 -21.40
CA SER A 368 -1.49 -25.71 -22.14
C SER A 368 -0.54 -26.52 -21.27
N ALA A 369 -0.31 -26.07 -20.02
CA ALA A 369 0.52 -26.75 -19.04
C ALA A 369 -0.09 -28.07 -18.50
N ASP A 370 -1.35 -28.37 -18.83
CA ASP A 370 -2.03 -29.61 -18.44
C ASP A 370 -1.96 -30.70 -19.51
N PHE A 371 -1.31 -30.44 -20.65
CA PHE A 371 -0.96 -31.42 -21.66
C PHE A 371 0.55 -31.48 -21.91
N MET A 372 1.10 -32.70 -22.04
CA MET A 372 2.49 -32.88 -22.42
C MET A 372 2.66 -34.21 -23.17
N GLU A 373 3.26 -34.18 -24.36
CA GLU A 373 3.50 -35.38 -25.16
C GLU A 373 4.52 -36.32 -24.51
N MET A 374 5.60 -35.74 -23.99
CA MET A 374 6.67 -36.46 -23.30
C MET A 374 6.79 -35.97 -21.86
N PRO A 375 5.90 -36.42 -20.98
CA PRO A 375 5.87 -35.93 -19.61
C PRO A 375 7.03 -36.50 -18.77
N PRO A 376 7.64 -35.69 -17.87
CA PRO A 376 8.59 -36.20 -16.90
C PRO A 376 7.90 -37.16 -15.89
N PRO A 377 8.67 -37.97 -15.14
CA PRO A 377 8.13 -38.76 -14.04
C PRO A 377 7.32 -37.90 -13.06
N LYS A 378 6.25 -38.48 -12.48
CA LYS A 378 5.31 -37.79 -11.57
C LYS A 378 4.49 -36.65 -12.20
N TYR A 379 4.38 -36.61 -13.52
CA TYR A 379 3.35 -35.83 -14.21
C TYR A 379 2.04 -36.60 -14.25
N PHE A 380 0.98 -36.01 -13.69
CA PHE A 380 -0.32 -36.66 -13.53
C PHE A 380 -1.45 -36.07 -14.39
N ARG A 381 -1.13 -35.12 -15.28
CA ARG A 381 -2.12 -34.53 -16.19
C ARG A 381 -2.17 -35.27 -17.53
N LEU A 382 -2.77 -34.65 -18.54
CA LEU A 382 -3.07 -35.30 -19.82
C LEU A 382 -1.78 -35.51 -20.64
N ARG A 383 -1.73 -36.66 -21.30
CA ARG A 383 -0.67 -37.07 -22.22
C ARG A 383 -1.28 -37.99 -23.30
N PRO A 384 -0.61 -38.23 -24.43
CA PRO A 384 -1.08 -39.18 -25.44
C PRO A 384 -1.41 -40.55 -24.83
N GLY A 385 -2.61 -41.07 -25.11
CA GLY A 385 -3.13 -42.33 -24.57
C GLY A 385 -3.47 -42.33 -23.07
N GLY A 386 -3.18 -41.24 -22.35
CA GLY A 386 -3.42 -41.10 -20.92
C GLY A 386 -4.79 -40.53 -20.59
N GLU A 387 -5.20 -40.73 -19.34
CA GLU A 387 -6.49 -40.25 -18.80
C GLU A 387 -6.30 -39.16 -17.74
N VAL A 388 -7.27 -38.25 -17.65
CA VAL A 388 -7.33 -37.22 -16.61
C VAL A 388 -8.79 -36.94 -16.23
N ARG A 389 -9.03 -36.50 -14.99
CA ARG A 389 -10.37 -36.05 -14.58
C ARG A 389 -10.54 -34.56 -14.87
N LEU A 390 -11.59 -34.21 -15.59
CA LEU A 390 -12.10 -32.85 -15.65
C LEU A 390 -12.81 -32.55 -14.34
N LYS A 391 -12.41 -31.48 -13.64
CA LYS A 391 -13.00 -31.13 -12.34
C LYS A 391 -14.51 -30.85 -12.49
N TYR A 392 -15.32 -31.42 -11.60
CA TYR A 392 -16.79 -31.46 -11.66
C TYR A 392 -17.42 -32.15 -12.89
N GLY A 393 -16.60 -32.70 -13.81
CA GLY A 393 -17.04 -33.36 -15.03
C GLY A 393 -16.59 -34.82 -15.12
N TYR A 394 -16.22 -35.22 -16.33
CA TYR A 394 -15.90 -36.60 -16.71
C TYR A 394 -14.41 -36.91 -16.61
N ILE A 395 -14.06 -38.20 -16.62
CA ILE A 395 -12.73 -38.67 -16.98
C ILE A 395 -12.62 -38.68 -18.51
N ILE A 396 -11.58 -38.05 -19.04
CA ILE A 396 -11.27 -38.04 -20.47
C ILE A 396 -9.95 -38.76 -20.75
N LYS A 397 -9.81 -39.31 -21.95
CA LYS A 397 -8.58 -39.91 -22.49
C LYS A 397 -8.14 -39.16 -23.74
N CYS A 398 -6.85 -38.86 -23.88
CA CYS A 398 -6.31 -38.28 -25.12
C CYS A 398 -6.04 -39.37 -26.15
N ASP A 399 -6.75 -39.34 -27.27
CA ASP A 399 -6.63 -40.35 -28.33
C ASP A 399 -5.78 -39.86 -29.50
N GLU A 400 -5.90 -38.58 -29.87
CA GLU A 400 -5.17 -37.98 -30.99
C GLU A 400 -4.72 -36.56 -30.65
N VAL A 401 -3.55 -36.16 -31.16
CA VAL A 401 -2.95 -34.82 -30.99
C VAL A 401 -2.83 -34.19 -32.38
N ILE A 402 -3.56 -33.10 -32.59
CA ILE A 402 -3.54 -32.34 -33.84
C ILE A 402 -2.55 -31.19 -33.70
N LYS A 403 -1.63 -31.07 -34.65
CA LYS A 403 -0.58 -30.04 -34.68
C LYS A 403 -0.69 -29.16 -35.91
N ASP A 404 -0.17 -27.94 -35.80
CA ASP A 404 0.07 -27.07 -36.94
C ASP A 404 1.36 -27.46 -37.70
N ASP A 405 1.63 -26.77 -38.82
CA ASP A 405 2.82 -26.99 -39.65
C ASP A 405 4.14 -26.70 -38.92
N ALA A 406 4.11 -25.92 -37.83
CA ALA A 406 5.25 -25.62 -36.98
C ALA A 406 5.42 -26.63 -35.83
N GLY A 407 4.53 -27.61 -35.71
CA GLY A 407 4.55 -28.64 -34.67
C GLY A 407 3.92 -28.22 -33.34
N ASN A 408 3.27 -27.06 -33.27
CA ASN A 408 2.53 -26.64 -32.07
C ASN A 408 1.21 -27.40 -31.95
N VAL A 409 0.83 -27.74 -30.73
CA VAL A 409 -0.45 -28.43 -30.45
C VAL A 409 -1.61 -27.46 -30.65
N LEU A 410 -2.48 -27.76 -31.61
CA LEU A 410 -3.65 -26.95 -31.96
C LEU A 410 -4.92 -27.48 -31.30
N GLU A 411 -5.11 -28.80 -31.34
CA GLU A 411 -6.31 -29.46 -30.81
C GLU A 411 -5.95 -30.85 -30.26
N LEU A 412 -6.60 -31.24 -29.17
CA LEU A 412 -6.56 -32.60 -28.65
C LEU A 412 -7.91 -33.26 -28.88
N ARG A 413 -7.92 -34.47 -29.45
CA ARG A 413 -9.14 -35.26 -29.57
C ARG A 413 -9.16 -36.31 -28.48
N CYS A 414 -10.24 -36.28 -27.72
CA CYS A 414 -10.42 -37.11 -26.55
C CYS A 414 -11.69 -37.93 -26.63
N THR A 415 -11.75 -38.99 -25.84
CA THR A 415 -12.98 -39.70 -25.49
C THR A 415 -13.28 -39.48 -24.01
N ALA A 416 -14.56 -39.40 -23.66
CA ALA A 416 -15.02 -39.30 -22.27
C ALA A 416 -15.66 -40.62 -21.82
N ASP A 417 -15.37 -41.01 -20.58
CA ASP A 417 -16.10 -42.06 -19.87
C ASP A 417 -17.42 -41.47 -19.35
N LEU A 418 -18.52 -41.65 -20.09
CA LEU A 418 -19.81 -40.98 -19.84
C LEU A 418 -20.48 -41.38 -18.52
N ASP A 419 -20.06 -42.50 -17.90
CA ASP A 419 -20.56 -42.92 -16.58
C ASP A 419 -19.78 -42.27 -15.42
N SER A 420 -18.63 -41.65 -15.73
CA SER A 420 -17.67 -41.14 -14.73
C SER A 420 -17.92 -39.73 -14.22
N LYS A 421 -19.01 -39.09 -14.68
CA LYS A 421 -19.45 -37.76 -14.24
C LYS A 421 -19.46 -37.67 -12.72
N SER A 422 -19.19 -36.49 -12.16
CA SER A 422 -19.43 -36.23 -10.74
C SER A 422 -20.88 -36.59 -10.35
N GLY A 423 -21.04 -37.60 -9.49
CA GLY A 423 -22.35 -38.15 -9.09
C GLY A 423 -22.90 -39.28 -9.96
N GLY A 424 -22.19 -39.68 -11.02
CA GLY A 424 -22.55 -40.80 -11.91
C GLY A 424 -22.12 -42.19 -11.42
N PRO A 425 -22.50 -43.27 -12.14
CA PRO A 425 -22.28 -44.66 -11.72
C PRO A 425 -20.82 -45.02 -11.44
N THR A 426 -19.87 -44.45 -12.18
CA THR A 426 -18.43 -44.70 -12.00
C THR A 426 -17.69 -43.48 -11.45
N SER A 427 -18.39 -42.54 -10.79
CA SER A 427 -17.79 -41.32 -10.26
C SER A 427 -16.67 -41.56 -9.24
N SER A 428 -16.67 -42.72 -8.58
CA SER A 428 -15.63 -43.15 -7.63
C SER A 428 -14.34 -43.62 -8.29
N ARG A 429 -14.33 -43.83 -9.62
CA ARG A 429 -13.15 -44.22 -10.39
C ARG A 429 -12.05 -43.15 -10.23
N LYS A 430 -10.90 -43.59 -9.72
CA LYS A 430 -9.75 -42.73 -9.46
C LYS A 430 -8.80 -42.72 -10.65
N VAL A 431 -8.43 -41.52 -11.08
CA VAL A 431 -7.31 -41.25 -11.99
C VAL A 431 -6.31 -40.36 -11.26
N LYS A 432 -5.06 -40.34 -11.73
CA LYS A 432 -3.95 -39.73 -10.98
C LYS A 432 -4.00 -38.20 -10.92
N GLY A 433 -4.70 -37.55 -11.84
CA GLY A 433 -4.78 -36.09 -11.88
C GLY A 433 -6.17 -35.56 -12.19
N THR A 434 -6.36 -34.30 -11.83
CA THR A 434 -7.57 -33.53 -12.07
C THR A 434 -7.17 -32.16 -12.61
N ILE A 435 -7.83 -31.72 -13.68
CA ILE A 435 -7.58 -30.44 -14.35
C ILE A 435 -8.86 -29.61 -14.43
N HIS A 436 -8.72 -28.30 -14.47
CA HIS A 436 -9.83 -27.38 -14.76
C HIS A 436 -9.99 -27.20 -16.27
N TRP A 437 -11.14 -26.67 -16.68
CA TRP A 437 -11.54 -26.56 -18.07
C TRP A 437 -12.67 -25.52 -18.19
N VAL A 438 -12.94 -25.06 -19.41
CA VAL A 438 -14.13 -24.24 -19.72
C VAL A 438 -14.75 -24.74 -21.03
N SER A 439 -16.07 -24.63 -21.19
CA SER A 439 -16.75 -24.95 -22.45
C SER A 439 -16.41 -23.90 -23.51
N ALA A 440 -15.96 -24.34 -24.69
CA ALA A 440 -15.53 -23.43 -25.75
C ALA A 440 -16.67 -22.54 -26.27
N ALA A 441 -17.88 -23.08 -26.38
CA ALA A 441 -19.05 -22.37 -26.87
C ALA A 441 -19.63 -21.34 -25.86
N HIS A 442 -19.31 -21.48 -24.57
CA HIS A 442 -19.88 -20.65 -23.50
C HIS A 442 -18.83 -19.85 -22.72
N ALA A 443 -17.55 -20.00 -23.07
CA ALA A 443 -16.47 -19.28 -22.43
C ALA A 443 -16.55 -17.79 -22.80
N ILE A 444 -16.26 -16.94 -21.82
CA ILE A 444 -16.10 -15.51 -22.05
C ILE A 444 -14.60 -15.17 -22.15
N ASP A 445 -14.28 -14.20 -22.98
CA ASP A 445 -12.92 -13.69 -23.11
C ASP A 445 -12.61 -12.67 -22.01
N ALA A 446 -11.40 -12.74 -21.46
CA ALA A 446 -10.91 -11.79 -20.48
C ALA A 446 -9.40 -11.54 -20.64
N GLU A 447 -9.00 -10.28 -20.45
CA GLU A 447 -7.59 -9.94 -20.26
C GLU A 447 -7.19 -10.31 -18.84
N VAL A 448 -6.10 -11.06 -18.68
CA VAL A 448 -5.56 -11.42 -17.37
C VAL A 448 -4.14 -10.92 -17.24
N ARG A 449 -3.89 -10.13 -16.18
CA ARG A 449 -2.60 -9.51 -15.86
C ARG A 449 -1.93 -10.30 -14.74
N LEU A 450 -0.87 -11.02 -15.10
CA LEU A 450 -0.10 -11.89 -14.22
C LEU A 450 1.04 -11.09 -13.58
N TYR A 451 0.77 -10.49 -12.43
CA TYR A 451 1.78 -9.75 -11.66
C TYR A 451 2.72 -10.67 -10.88
N ASP A 452 3.99 -10.29 -10.82
CA ASP A 452 5.03 -10.87 -9.96
C ASP A 452 5.73 -9.76 -9.14
N ARG A 453 6.76 -10.11 -8.37
CA ARG A 453 7.57 -9.14 -7.62
C ARG A 453 8.18 -8.12 -8.57
N LEU A 454 8.18 -6.84 -8.17
CA LEU A 454 8.70 -5.73 -8.98
C LEU A 454 10.22 -5.80 -9.15
N PHE A 455 10.93 -6.30 -8.13
CA PHE A 455 12.37 -6.46 -8.14
C PHE A 455 12.75 -7.94 -8.11
N SER A 456 13.89 -8.27 -8.71
CA SER A 456 14.41 -9.63 -8.80
C SER A 456 15.33 -10.02 -7.63
N VAL A 457 15.69 -9.07 -6.75
CA VAL A 457 16.58 -9.29 -5.60
C VAL A 457 15.90 -8.85 -4.29
N PRO A 458 16.23 -9.48 -3.14
CA PRO A 458 15.62 -9.16 -1.85
C PRO A 458 15.83 -7.71 -1.41
N GLU A 459 17.03 -7.17 -1.61
CA GLU A 459 17.35 -5.80 -1.21
C GLU A 459 17.79 -5.01 -2.45
N PRO A 460 16.83 -4.50 -3.25
CA PRO A 460 17.15 -3.85 -4.53
C PRO A 460 17.95 -2.57 -4.34
N ASP A 461 18.03 -2.03 -3.13
CA ASP A 461 18.54 -0.69 -2.87
C ASP A 461 19.95 -0.63 -2.29
N VAL A 462 20.60 -1.78 -2.08
CA VAL A 462 21.89 -1.87 -1.38
C VAL A 462 23.02 -1.18 -2.15
N ASP A 463 23.04 -1.35 -3.48
CA ASP A 463 24.12 -0.81 -4.33
C ASP A 463 23.78 0.57 -4.93
N GLY A 464 22.64 1.16 -4.56
CA GLY A 464 22.21 2.51 -4.97
C GLY A 464 21.55 2.63 -6.35
N ASP A 465 21.73 1.67 -7.25
CA ASP A 465 21.03 1.59 -8.55
C ASP A 465 19.90 0.55 -8.55
N PHE A 466 18.87 0.83 -7.77
CA PHE A 466 17.75 -0.11 -7.59
C PHE A 466 17.01 -0.48 -8.87
N LYS A 467 17.10 0.34 -9.92
CA LYS A 467 16.43 0.09 -11.20
C LYS A 467 17.07 -1.04 -11.99
N ALA A 468 18.37 -1.29 -11.80
CA ALA A 468 19.07 -2.42 -12.42
C ALA A 468 18.49 -3.79 -11.99
N HIS A 469 17.78 -3.82 -10.85
CA HIS A 469 17.17 -5.01 -10.29
C HIS A 469 15.67 -5.14 -10.58
N LEU A 470 15.11 -4.35 -11.50
CA LEU A 470 13.72 -4.50 -11.91
C LEU A 470 13.51 -5.88 -12.56
N ASN A 471 12.45 -6.57 -12.16
CA ASN A 471 12.07 -7.85 -12.73
C ASN A 471 11.38 -7.62 -14.09
N PRO A 472 11.98 -8.04 -15.22
CA PRO A 472 11.37 -7.88 -16.54
C PRO A 472 10.09 -8.71 -16.68
N ASN A 473 9.90 -9.74 -15.84
CA ASN A 473 8.71 -10.58 -15.81
C ASN A 473 7.71 -10.14 -14.71
N SER A 474 7.83 -8.91 -14.19
CA SER A 474 6.94 -8.38 -13.15
C SER A 474 5.47 -8.25 -13.59
N LEU A 475 5.22 -8.24 -14.90
CA LEU A 475 3.89 -8.25 -15.50
C LEU A 475 3.91 -9.03 -16.82
N GLU A 476 3.04 -10.03 -16.92
CA GLU A 476 2.66 -10.65 -18.18
C GLU A 476 1.16 -10.45 -18.42
N VAL A 477 0.76 -10.08 -19.64
CA VAL A 477 -0.66 -9.93 -20.01
C VAL A 477 -1.04 -11.06 -20.96
N VAL A 478 -2.09 -11.81 -20.63
CA VAL A 478 -2.61 -12.93 -21.43
C VAL A 478 -4.09 -12.77 -21.72
N GLN A 479 -4.56 -13.38 -22.81
CA GLN A 479 -5.99 -13.49 -23.12
C GLN A 479 -6.49 -14.86 -22.66
N ALA A 480 -7.39 -14.87 -21.70
CA ALA A 480 -7.90 -16.07 -21.05
C ALA A 480 -9.33 -16.38 -21.48
N LYS A 481 -9.69 -17.67 -21.36
CA LYS A 481 -11.06 -18.17 -21.50
C LYS A 481 -11.64 -18.46 -20.12
N CYS A 482 -12.66 -17.71 -19.73
CA CYS A 482 -13.28 -17.76 -18.40
C CYS A 482 -14.65 -18.47 -18.45
N GLU A 483 -15.07 -19.09 -17.35
CA GLU A 483 -16.42 -19.66 -17.27
C GLU A 483 -17.51 -18.57 -17.35
N ARG A 484 -18.68 -18.93 -17.89
CA ARG A 484 -19.81 -18.01 -18.12
C ARG A 484 -20.21 -17.17 -16.90
N SER A 485 -20.12 -17.74 -15.70
CA SER A 485 -20.56 -17.06 -14.46
C SER A 485 -19.71 -15.82 -14.10
N LEU A 486 -18.52 -15.67 -14.70
CA LEU A 486 -17.68 -14.49 -14.53
C LEU A 486 -18.17 -13.30 -15.36
N GLY A 487 -19.17 -13.46 -16.23
CA GLY A 487 -19.76 -12.36 -17.01
C GLY A 487 -20.41 -11.28 -16.14
N ASP A 488 -20.89 -11.66 -14.95
CA ASP A 488 -21.51 -10.75 -13.98
C ASP A 488 -20.51 -10.18 -12.95
N ALA A 489 -19.22 -10.44 -13.13
CA ALA A 489 -18.18 -10.01 -12.19
C ALA A 489 -18.07 -8.48 -12.15
N LYS A 490 -18.01 -7.92 -10.94
CA LYS A 490 -17.93 -6.48 -10.69
C LYS A 490 -16.51 -6.10 -10.26
N ALA A 491 -16.16 -4.83 -10.46
CA ALA A 491 -14.91 -4.30 -9.96
C ALA A 491 -14.75 -4.63 -8.46
N GLU A 492 -13.52 -5.00 -8.07
CA GLU A 492 -13.17 -5.47 -6.72
C GLU A 492 -13.70 -6.87 -6.32
N ASP A 493 -14.49 -7.55 -7.15
CA ASP A 493 -14.79 -8.96 -6.91
C ASP A 493 -13.50 -9.78 -6.96
N ARG A 494 -13.41 -10.78 -6.07
CA ARG A 494 -12.21 -11.59 -5.85
C ARG A 494 -12.55 -13.06 -6.01
N TYR A 495 -11.76 -13.74 -6.83
CA TYR A 495 -11.96 -15.14 -7.16
C TYR A 495 -10.67 -15.94 -6.97
N GLN A 496 -10.82 -17.20 -6.61
CA GLN A 496 -9.78 -18.19 -6.85
C GLN A 496 -10.04 -18.79 -8.22
N PHE A 497 -9.15 -18.53 -9.20
CA PHE A 497 -9.14 -19.35 -10.39
C PHE A 497 -8.48 -20.67 -10.04
N GLU A 498 -9.27 -21.73 -10.12
CA GLU A 498 -8.91 -23.04 -9.59
C GLU A 498 -7.58 -23.55 -10.14
N ARG A 499 -6.73 -24.07 -9.24
CA ARG A 499 -5.36 -24.56 -9.52
C ARG A 499 -4.35 -23.51 -10.00
N LEU A 500 -4.79 -22.28 -10.26
CA LEU A 500 -3.95 -21.21 -10.81
C LEU A 500 -3.47 -20.26 -9.71
N ALA A 501 -4.36 -19.38 -9.26
CA ALA A 501 -4.05 -18.26 -8.37
C ALA A 501 -5.34 -17.59 -7.91
N TYR A 502 -5.20 -16.57 -7.06
CA TYR A 502 -6.28 -15.65 -6.75
C TYR A 502 -6.20 -14.42 -7.64
N PHE A 503 -7.36 -13.94 -8.05
CA PHE A 503 -7.53 -12.84 -8.99
C PHE A 503 -8.57 -11.86 -8.46
N ALA A 504 -8.39 -10.59 -8.80
CA ALA A 504 -9.37 -9.54 -8.57
C ALA A 504 -9.75 -8.87 -9.90
N VAL A 505 -10.99 -8.46 -10.02
CA VAL A 505 -11.46 -7.67 -11.16
C VAL A 505 -10.86 -6.27 -11.08
N ASP A 506 -10.08 -5.88 -12.09
CA ASP A 506 -9.45 -4.56 -12.16
C ASP A 506 -10.48 -3.48 -12.51
N SER A 507 -10.23 -2.26 -12.06
CA SER A 507 -11.07 -1.09 -12.37
C SER A 507 -11.07 -0.70 -13.85
N ASP A 508 -10.11 -1.17 -14.66
CA ASP A 508 -10.15 -1.01 -16.11
C ASP A 508 -11.21 -1.91 -16.79
N SER A 509 -11.84 -2.83 -16.05
CA SER A 509 -12.89 -3.71 -16.57
C SER A 509 -14.12 -2.94 -17.03
N ARG A 510 -14.71 -3.39 -18.15
CA ARG A 510 -15.93 -2.84 -18.75
C ARG A 510 -16.87 -4.01 -19.10
N PRO A 511 -18.18 -3.77 -19.30
CA PRO A 511 -19.12 -4.83 -19.69
C PRO A 511 -18.68 -5.66 -20.90
N GLU A 512 -17.97 -5.04 -21.85
CA GLU A 512 -17.47 -5.70 -23.06
C GLU A 512 -16.03 -6.21 -22.96
N LYS A 513 -15.33 -5.90 -21.86
CA LYS A 513 -13.92 -6.27 -21.66
C LYS A 513 -13.64 -6.49 -20.17
N LEU A 514 -13.63 -7.75 -19.76
CA LEU A 514 -13.23 -8.11 -18.40
C LEU A 514 -11.71 -8.11 -18.27
N VAL A 515 -11.21 -7.54 -17.17
CA VAL A 515 -9.79 -7.47 -16.84
C VAL A 515 -9.57 -8.01 -15.43
N PHE A 516 -8.75 -9.06 -15.30
CA PHE A 516 -8.41 -9.64 -14.01
C PHE A 516 -6.94 -9.43 -13.68
N ASN A 517 -6.66 -8.97 -12.47
CA ASN A 517 -5.31 -8.91 -11.92
C ASN A 517 -5.04 -10.16 -11.09
N ARG A 518 -3.92 -10.85 -11.33
CA ARG A 518 -3.44 -11.88 -10.41
C ARG A 518 -3.00 -11.22 -9.12
N THR A 519 -3.79 -11.36 -8.07
CA THR A 519 -3.43 -10.86 -6.75
C THR A 519 -2.23 -11.63 -6.21
N ILE A 520 -2.34 -12.96 -6.17
CA ILE A 520 -1.31 -13.83 -5.62
C ILE A 520 -1.47 -15.29 -6.09
N THR A 521 -0.35 -15.99 -6.24
CA THR A 521 -0.31 -17.44 -6.55
C THR A 521 -0.82 -18.30 -5.39
N LEU A 522 -1.28 -19.53 -5.68
CA LEU A 522 -1.77 -20.46 -4.64
C LEU A 522 -0.68 -20.95 -3.68
N LYS A 523 0.58 -20.93 -4.12
CA LYS A 523 1.76 -21.37 -3.36
C LYS A 523 2.92 -20.43 -3.63
N ASP A 524 3.81 -20.31 -2.66
CA ASP A 524 5.06 -19.59 -2.84
C ASP A 524 5.98 -20.31 -3.85
N THR A 525 6.24 -19.64 -4.97
CA THR A 525 7.14 -20.11 -6.04
C THR A 525 8.58 -19.66 -5.80
N TRP A 526 8.76 -18.51 -5.13
CA TRP A 526 10.07 -17.90 -4.87
C TRP A 526 10.84 -18.64 -3.78
N ALA A 527 10.16 -19.16 -2.75
CA ALA A 527 10.80 -20.01 -1.74
C ALA A 527 11.44 -21.29 -2.31
N LYS A 528 11.00 -21.74 -3.50
CA LYS A 528 11.64 -22.87 -4.21
C LYS A 528 12.82 -22.43 -5.06
N GLU A 529 12.80 -21.21 -5.58
CA GLU A 529 13.87 -20.65 -6.40
C GLU A 529 15.05 -20.19 -5.53
N ALA A 530 14.78 -19.58 -4.37
CA ALA A 530 15.80 -19.24 -3.39
C ALA A 530 16.58 -20.46 -2.85
N LYS A 531 15.97 -21.66 -2.86
CA LYS A 531 16.64 -22.93 -2.50
C LYS A 531 17.46 -23.56 -3.62
N LYS A 532 17.37 -23.03 -4.85
CA LYS A 532 18.15 -23.50 -6.00
C LYS A 532 19.41 -22.66 -6.25
N VAL A 533 19.51 -21.50 -5.61
CA VAL A 533 20.66 -20.57 -5.68
C VAL A 533 21.67 -20.93 -4.61
#